data_AF-A0ABD0RSL8-F1
#
_entry.id   AF-A0ABD0RSL8-F1
#
_cell.length_a   1.000
_cell.length_b   1.000
_cell.length_c   1.000
_cell.angle_alpha   90.00
_cell.angle_beta   90.00
_cell.angle_gamma   90.00
#
_symmetry.space_group_name_H-M   'P 1'
#
loop_
_entity.id
_entity.type
_entity.pdbx_description
1 polymer ?
#
loop_
_entity_poly.entity_id
_entity_poly.type
_entity_poly.pdbx_seq_one_letter_code
_entity_poly.pdbx_strand_id
1 'polypeptide(L)'
;CICDANYTGSACDCSLDTSTCLAANKQICNGRGTCECGLCRCNDSKFQGPTCEICPTCPGVCTEHKAFGTGDKKDTCQELCGSFQLIMKKKKEELPQPNDQPYINHCKERDANDCWFFFTYATKNDSSVEVHVAEELECPSGPDIIPIVAGVVAGIVLIGLALLLIWKLLMIIHDRREFAKFEKEKMNAKWDT
;
A
#
# COMPACT_ATOMS: atom_id res chain seq x y z
N CYS A 1 -41.25 9.01 34.13
CA CYS A 1 -42.49 8.62 33.42
C CYS A 1 -42.94 7.25 33.92
N ILE A 2 -44.22 6.89 33.80
CA ILE A 2 -44.67 5.49 33.98
C ILE A 2 -44.74 4.89 32.58
N CYS A 3 -43.97 3.84 32.33
CA CYS A 3 -43.82 3.26 30.99
C CYS A 3 -44.82 2.13 30.74
N ASP A 4 -45.19 1.97 29.48
CA ASP A 4 -45.93 0.79 29.02
C ASP A 4 -45.08 -0.49 29.14
N ALA A 5 -45.72 -1.65 29.15
CA ALA A 5 -45.08 -2.94 29.49
C ALA A 5 -43.84 -3.31 28.65
N ASN A 6 -43.72 -2.78 27.43
CA ASN A 6 -42.60 -3.04 26.52
C ASN A 6 -41.59 -1.88 26.41
N TYR A 7 -41.68 -0.88 27.29
CA TYR A 7 -40.78 0.28 27.29
C TYR A 7 -40.13 0.49 28.65
N THR A 8 -38.90 0.97 28.64
CA THR A 8 -38.10 1.29 29.84
C THR A 8 -37.35 2.62 29.66
N GLY A 9 -36.62 3.05 30.68
CA GLY A 9 -35.88 4.31 30.71
C GLY A 9 -36.59 5.42 31.48
N SER A 10 -35.85 6.46 31.86
CA SER A 10 -36.40 7.61 32.61
C SER A 10 -37.50 8.34 31.83
N ALA A 11 -37.40 8.30 30.50
CA ALA A 11 -38.34 8.89 29.54
C ALA A 11 -39.24 7.87 28.82
N CYS A 12 -39.17 6.57 29.14
CA CYS A 12 -39.89 5.50 28.44
C CYS A 12 -39.56 5.38 26.94
N ASP A 13 -38.33 5.69 26.57
CA ASP A 13 -37.81 5.77 25.20
C ASP A 13 -37.12 4.48 24.74
N CYS A 14 -36.80 3.58 25.67
CA CYS A 14 -36.09 2.35 25.37
C CYS A 14 -37.06 1.18 25.18
N SER A 15 -37.19 0.67 23.95
CA SER A 15 -38.02 -0.51 23.66
C SER A 15 -37.34 -1.79 24.17
N LEU A 16 -38.12 -2.67 24.81
CA LEU A 16 -37.70 -4.02 25.20
C LEU A 16 -37.89 -5.04 24.06
N ASP A 17 -38.47 -4.64 22.93
CA ASP A 17 -38.61 -5.51 21.77
C ASP A 17 -37.26 -5.75 21.08
N THR A 18 -36.93 -7.03 20.88
CA THR A 18 -35.69 -7.47 20.23
C THR A 18 -35.90 -7.87 18.77
N SER A 19 -37.13 -7.76 18.25
CA SER A 19 -37.46 -8.17 16.88
C SER A 19 -36.63 -7.44 15.81
N THR A 20 -36.34 -6.16 16.03
CA THR A 20 -35.51 -5.31 15.17
C THR A 20 -34.02 -5.66 15.17
N CYS A 21 -33.55 -6.33 16.23
CA CYS A 21 -32.15 -6.77 16.37
C CYS A 21 -31.90 -8.17 15.79
N LEU A 22 -32.94 -8.86 15.29
CA LEU A 22 -32.82 -10.21 14.77
C LEU A 22 -32.26 -10.20 13.34
N ALA A 23 -31.07 -10.76 13.16
CA ALA A 23 -30.43 -10.84 11.86
C ALA A 23 -30.96 -12.00 11.00
N ALA A 24 -30.60 -12.01 9.70
CA ALA A 24 -30.98 -13.06 8.74
C ALA A 24 -30.51 -14.47 9.15
N ASN A 25 -29.40 -14.56 9.89
CA ASN A 25 -28.89 -15.81 10.46
C ASN A 25 -29.65 -16.27 11.73
N LYS A 26 -30.76 -15.59 12.07
CA LYS A 26 -31.62 -15.81 13.25
C LYS A 26 -30.92 -15.58 14.59
N GLN A 27 -29.79 -14.89 14.60
CA GLN A 27 -29.10 -14.48 15.83
C GLN A 27 -29.34 -13.00 16.09
N ILE A 28 -29.39 -12.63 17.37
CA ILE A 28 -29.42 -11.22 17.79
C ILE A 28 -28.08 -10.58 17.42
N CYS A 29 -28.12 -9.50 16.64
CA CYS A 29 -26.95 -8.75 16.20
C CYS A 29 -25.85 -9.63 15.58
N ASN A 30 -26.23 -10.61 14.76
CA ASN A 30 -25.35 -11.63 14.16
C ASN A 30 -24.45 -12.38 15.17
N GLY A 31 -24.82 -12.42 16.45
CA GLY A 31 -23.99 -12.98 17.53
C GLY A 31 -22.74 -12.16 17.84
N ARG A 32 -22.66 -10.92 17.35
CA ARG A 32 -21.49 -10.03 17.42
C ARG A 32 -21.75 -8.74 18.21
N GLY A 33 -22.89 -8.65 18.89
CA GLY A 33 -23.28 -7.48 19.68
C GLY A 33 -24.41 -7.76 20.64
N THR A 34 -24.80 -6.74 21.38
CA THR A 34 -25.93 -6.73 22.31
C THR A 34 -27.06 -5.88 21.75
N CYS A 35 -28.31 -6.31 21.94
CA CYS A 35 -29.48 -5.50 21.58
C CYS A 35 -29.82 -4.58 22.76
N GLU A 36 -29.70 -3.28 22.57
CA GLU A 36 -30.03 -2.26 23.56
C GLU A 36 -31.10 -1.34 22.95
N CYS A 37 -32.28 -1.29 23.59
CA CYS A 37 -33.39 -0.44 23.15
C CYS A 37 -33.89 -0.68 21.71
N GLY A 38 -33.80 -1.91 21.21
CA GLY A 38 -34.16 -2.27 19.83
C GLY A 38 -33.10 -1.92 18.78
N LEU A 39 -31.90 -1.51 19.20
CA LEU A 39 -30.73 -1.29 18.34
C LEU A 39 -29.58 -2.21 18.71
N CYS A 40 -28.84 -2.68 17.70
CA CYS A 40 -27.65 -3.49 17.93
C CYS A 40 -26.43 -2.63 18.27
N ARG A 41 -25.79 -2.96 19.39
CA ARG A 41 -24.51 -2.43 19.81
C ARG A 41 -23.43 -3.48 19.60
N CYS A 42 -22.63 -3.32 18.55
CA CYS A 42 -21.61 -4.28 18.18
C CYS A 42 -20.46 -4.31 19.20
N ASN A 43 -20.00 -5.51 19.58
CA ASN A 43 -18.92 -5.68 20.56
C ASN A 43 -17.56 -5.20 20.05
N ASP A 44 -17.37 -5.26 18.73
CA ASP A 44 -16.13 -4.86 18.07
C ASP A 44 -16.43 -3.73 17.09
N SER A 45 -15.65 -2.66 17.16
CA SER A 45 -15.80 -1.45 16.33
C SER A 45 -15.58 -1.72 14.84
N LYS A 46 -15.01 -2.88 14.50
CA LYS A 46 -14.93 -3.35 13.11
C LYS A 46 -16.26 -3.82 12.54
N PHE A 47 -17.29 -4.06 13.35
CA PHE A 47 -18.61 -4.46 12.84
C PHE A 47 -19.59 -3.29 12.89
N GLN A 48 -20.35 -3.13 11.83
CA GLN A 48 -21.30 -2.03 11.63
C GLN A 48 -22.60 -2.56 11.02
N GLY A 49 -23.60 -1.68 10.91
CA GLY A 49 -24.92 -2.01 10.38
C GLY A 49 -25.97 -2.27 11.47
N PRO A 50 -27.26 -2.25 11.12
CA PRO A 50 -28.38 -2.41 12.05
C PRO A 50 -28.33 -3.70 12.88
N THR A 51 -27.66 -4.75 12.39
CA THR A 51 -27.49 -6.02 13.09
C THR A 51 -26.03 -6.50 13.17
N CYS A 52 -25.04 -5.61 13.05
CA CYS A 52 -23.60 -5.95 13.09
C CYS A 52 -23.12 -6.89 11.97
N GLU A 53 -23.77 -6.86 10.81
CA GLU A 53 -23.49 -7.70 9.65
C GLU A 53 -22.30 -7.19 8.80
N ILE A 54 -22.01 -5.89 8.84
CA ILE A 54 -21.01 -5.26 7.97
C ILE A 54 -19.65 -5.33 8.65
N CYS A 55 -18.63 -5.86 7.96
CA CYS A 55 -17.24 -5.85 8.43
C CYS A 55 -16.28 -5.37 7.34
N PRO A 56 -15.85 -4.10 7.36
CA PRO A 56 -15.06 -3.53 6.28
C PRO A 56 -13.58 -3.93 6.32
N THR A 57 -13.10 -4.46 7.44
CA THR A 57 -11.72 -4.93 7.62
C THR A 57 -11.59 -6.45 7.60
N CYS A 58 -12.69 -7.18 7.42
CA CYS A 58 -12.66 -8.64 7.41
C CYS A 58 -12.19 -9.16 6.04
N PRO A 59 -11.17 -10.04 5.99
CA PRO A 59 -10.55 -10.52 4.76
C PRO A 59 -11.44 -11.39 3.85
N GLY A 60 -12.70 -11.66 4.22
CA GLY A 60 -13.65 -12.48 3.44
C GLY A 60 -14.49 -11.70 2.43
N VAL A 61 -14.86 -10.45 2.73
CA VAL A 61 -15.65 -9.60 1.80
C VAL A 61 -14.76 -9.13 0.64
N CYS A 62 -13.49 -8.83 0.92
CA CYS A 62 -12.52 -8.40 -0.09
C CYS A 62 -12.08 -9.53 -1.04
N THR A 63 -12.07 -10.79 -0.59
CA THR A 63 -11.65 -11.92 -1.44
C THR A 63 -12.73 -12.41 -2.39
N GLU A 64 -14.01 -12.26 -2.04
CA GLU A 64 -15.13 -12.64 -2.94
C GLU A 64 -15.33 -11.62 -4.07
N HIS A 65 -14.95 -10.35 -3.87
CA HIS A 65 -15.08 -9.29 -4.89
C HIS A 65 -13.78 -9.05 -5.68
N LYS A 66 -12.95 -10.07 -5.86
CA LYS A 66 -11.61 -9.97 -6.49
C LYS A 66 -11.59 -9.65 -7.99
N ALA A 67 -12.71 -9.29 -8.60
CA ALA A 67 -12.86 -9.30 -10.04
C ALA A 67 -13.33 -7.96 -10.60
N PHE A 68 -12.80 -6.85 -10.10
CA PHE A 68 -13.18 -5.50 -10.51
C PHE A 68 -12.60 -5.03 -11.86
N GLY A 69 -12.67 -5.88 -12.89
CA GLY A 69 -12.26 -5.51 -14.26
C GLY A 69 -10.75 -5.52 -14.53
N THR A 70 -9.93 -5.70 -13.50
CA THR A 70 -8.47 -5.80 -13.55
C THR A 70 -8.01 -7.10 -12.87
N GLY A 71 -7.24 -7.93 -13.60
CA GLY A 71 -6.74 -9.24 -13.17
C GLY A 71 -7.28 -10.44 -13.98
N ASP A 72 -6.73 -11.63 -13.71
CA ASP A 72 -6.97 -12.89 -14.47
C ASP A 72 -8.41 -13.44 -14.44
N LYS A 73 -9.33 -12.80 -13.69
CA LYS A 73 -10.73 -13.24 -13.51
C LYS A 73 -11.78 -12.22 -13.96
N LYS A 74 -11.41 -11.32 -14.87
CA LYS A 74 -12.26 -10.26 -15.45
C LYS A 74 -13.63 -10.75 -15.92
N ASP A 75 -13.68 -11.89 -16.60
CA ASP A 75 -14.90 -12.37 -17.27
C ASP A 75 -15.88 -13.06 -16.31
N THR A 76 -15.39 -13.67 -15.23
CA THR A 76 -16.21 -14.34 -14.21
C THR A 76 -16.85 -13.38 -13.19
N CYS A 77 -16.40 -12.13 -13.12
CA CYS A 77 -16.98 -11.16 -12.18
C CYS A 77 -18.43 -10.87 -12.49
N GLN A 78 -18.71 -10.56 -13.75
CA GLN A 78 -19.97 -10.01 -14.20
C GLN A 78 -21.16 -10.95 -13.99
N GLU A 79 -20.88 -12.26 -13.91
CA GLU A 79 -21.86 -13.32 -13.70
C GLU A 79 -22.10 -13.63 -12.19
N LEU A 80 -21.08 -13.51 -11.33
CA LEU A 80 -21.22 -13.68 -9.87
C LEU A 80 -21.75 -12.42 -9.15
N CYS A 81 -21.70 -11.27 -9.80
CA CYS A 81 -21.81 -9.95 -9.17
C CYS A 81 -23.05 -9.15 -9.60
N GLY A 82 -24.19 -9.81 -9.81
CA GLY A 82 -25.40 -9.20 -10.37
C GLY A 82 -26.10 -8.12 -9.53
N SER A 83 -25.55 -7.72 -8.37
CA SER A 83 -26.23 -6.84 -7.40
C SER A 83 -25.48 -5.56 -7.02
N PHE A 84 -24.34 -5.23 -7.65
CA PHE A 84 -23.61 -3.99 -7.36
C PHE A 84 -23.36 -3.11 -8.58
N GLN A 85 -23.37 -1.79 -8.35
CA GLN A 85 -23.06 -0.79 -9.37
C GLN A 85 -21.57 -0.48 -9.33
N LEU A 86 -20.88 -0.76 -10.43
CA LEU A 86 -19.45 -0.53 -10.55
C LEU A 86 -19.15 0.78 -11.29
N ILE A 87 -18.31 1.62 -10.71
CA ILE A 87 -17.91 2.92 -11.26
C ILE A 87 -16.39 3.01 -11.30
N MET A 88 -15.84 3.15 -12.50
CA MET A 88 -14.40 3.38 -12.67
C MET A 88 -14.06 4.85 -12.45
N LYS A 89 -12.98 5.11 -11.72
CA LYS A 89 -12.37 6.42 -11.50
C LYS A 89 -10.95 6.39 -12.07
N LYS A 90 -10.48 7.51 -12.64
CA LYS A 90 -9.15 7.52 -13.26
C LYS A 90 -8.05 7.42 -12.22
N LYS A 91 -8.18 8.17 -11.13
CA LYS A 91 -7.17 8.29 -10.08
C LYS A 91 -7.72 7.91 -8.71
N LYS A 92 -6.84 7.53 -7.78
CA LYS A 92 -7.23 7.25 -6.39
C LYS A 92 -7.81 8.48 -5.68
N GLU A 93 -7.40 9.69 -6.06
CA GLU A 93 -7.89 10.94 -5.45
C GLU A 93 -9.34 11.25 -5.84
N GLU A 94 -9.84 10.64 -6.92
CA GLU A 94 -11.24 10.76 -7.36
C GLU A 94 -12.18 9.76 -6.66
N LEU A 95 -11.63 8.90 -5.79
CA LEU A 95 -12.42 7.99 -4.96
C LEU A 95 -13.14 8.80 -3.87
N PRO A 96 -14.41 8.48 -3.56
CA PRO A 96 -15.14 9.12 -2.47
C PRO A 96 -14.34 9.06 -1.16
N GLN A 97 -14.24 10.17 -0.46
CA GLN A 97 -13.50 10.23 0.81
C GLN A 97 -14.40 9.85 1.99
N PRO A 98 -13.83 9.39 3.12
CA PRO A 98 -14.62 8.92 4.27
C PRO A 98 -15.58 9.96 4.85
N ASN A 99 -15.35 11.24 4.56
CA ASN A 99 -16.15 12.36 5.03
C ASN A 99 -17.39 12.66 4.15
N ASP A 100 -17.47 12.11 2.93
CA ASP A 100 -18.50 12.48 1.97
C ASP A 100 -19.80 11.67 2.14
N GLN A 101 -19.77 10.52 2.82
CA GLN A 101 -20.94 9.67 3.15
C GLN A 101 -20.67 8.76 4.35
N PRO A 102 -21.69 8.36 5.13
CA PRO A 102 -21.50 7.69 6.42
C PRO A 102 -20.99 6.24 6.35
N TYR A 103 -20.76 5.64 5.18
CA TYR A 103 -20.34 4.24 5.06
C TYR A 103 -19.46 3.97 3.83
N ILE A 104 -18.34 4.70 3.69
CA ILE A 104 -17.35 4.45 2.62
C ILE A 104 -16.17 3.66 3.19
N ASN A 105 -15.94 2.45 2.65
CA ASN A 105 -14.80 1.62 3.03
C ASN A 105 -13.70 1.73 1.97
N HIS A 106 -12.49 2.10 2.37
CA HIS A 106 -11.32 2.12 1.49
C HIS A 106 -10.56 0.80 1.58
N CYS A 107 -10.41 0.13 0.45
CA CYS A 107 -9.65 -1.10 0.32
C CYS A 107 -8.39 -0.86 -0.55
N LYS A 108 -7.29 -1.47 -0.13
CA LYS A 108 -6.00 -1.43 -0.81
C LYS A 108 -5.47 -2.86 -0.91
N GLU A 109 -5.21 -3.31 -2.14
CA GLU A 109 -4.75 -4.68 -2.39
C GLU A 109 -3.64 -4.68 -3.44
N ARG A 110 -2.85 -5.76 -3.48
CA ARG A 110 -1.76 -5.96 -4.44
C ARG A 110 -2.17 -6.90 -5.57
N ASP A 111 -1.78 -6.56 -6.78
CA ASP A 111 -1.93 -7.42 -7.95
C ASP A 111 -0.75 -8.42 -8.10
N ALA A 112 -0.77 -9.21 -9.18
CA ALA A 112 0.29 -10.16 -9.51
C ALA A 112 1.64 -9.51 -9.88
N ASN A 113 1.64 -8.22 -10.22
CA ASN A 113 2.81 -7.43 -10.60
C ASN A 113 3.38 -6.61 -9.43
N ASP A 114 2.94 -6.88 -8.19
CA ASP A 114 3.28 -6.14 -6.98
C ASP A 114 2.83 -4.66 -7.00
N CYS A 115 1.87 -4.34 -7.87
CA CYS A 115 1.25 -3.02 -7.96
C CYS A 115 0.05 -2.91 -7.01
N TRP A 116 -0.15 -1.73 -6.44
CA TRP A 116 -1.29 -1.44 -5.59
C TRP A 116 -2.48 -0.96 -6.41
N PHE A 117 -3.65 -1.55 -6.18
CA PHE A 117 -4.92 -1.03 -6.66
C PHE A 117 -5.81 -0.63 -5.49
N PHE A 118 -6.60 0.42 -5.71
CA PHE A 118 -7.46 1.04 -4.71
C PHE A 118 -8.90 0.98 -5.15
N PHE A 119 -9.78 0.60 -4.24
CA PHE A 119 -11.22 0.64 -4.47
C PHE A 119 -11.94 1.06 -3.20
N THR A 120 -13.12 1.64 -3.37
CA THR A 120 -14.04 1.94 -2.28
C THR A 120 -15.40 1.33 -2.57
N TYR A 121 -16.16 1.05 -1.52
CA TYR A 121 -17.56 0.70 -1.69
C TYR A 121 -18.43 1.35 -0.63
N ALA A 122 -19.64 1.69 -1.03
CA ALA A 122 -20.68 2.27 -0.19
C ALA A 122 -21.96 1.45 -0.30
N THR A 123 -22.60 1.18 0.84
CA THR A 123 -23.91 0.54 0.85
C THR A 123 -24.97 1.63 0.93
N LYS A 124 -25.82 1.72 -0.09
CA LYS A 124 -26.93 2.66 -0.12
C LYS A 124 -28.08 2.15 0.75
N ASN A 125 -28.96 3.06 1.18
CA ASN A 125 -30.15 2.73 2.00
C ASN A 125 -31.06 1.65 1.37
N ASP A 126 -31.05 1.51 0.04
CA ASP A 126 -31.80 0.49 -0.70
C ASP A 126 -31.11 -0.89 -0.73
N SER A 127 -30.10 -1.12 0.12
CA SER A 127 -29.24 -2.32 0.11
C SER A 127 -28.43 -2.53 -1.18
N SER A 128 -28.39 -1.55 -2.08
CA SER A 128 -27.53 -1.57 -3.27
C SER A 128 -26.10 -1.18 -2.90
N VAL A 129 -25.13 -1.97 -3.33
CA VAL A 129 -23.70 -1.68 -3.11
C VAL A 129 -23.16 -0.93 -4.32
N GLU A 130 -22.61 0.26 -4.11
CA GLU A 130 -21.90 1.06 -5.10
C GLU A 130 -20.40 0.90 -4.88
N VAL A 131 -19.65 0.48 -5.90
CA VAL A 131 -18.21 0.22 -5.83
C VAL A 131 -17.49 1.18 -6.77
N HIS A 132 -16.53 1.94 -6.25
CA HIS A 132 -15.64 2.78 -7.04
C HIS A 132 -14.25 2.17 -7.10
N VAL A 133 -13.68 2.07 -8.29
CA VAL A 133 -12.37 1.44 -8.51
C VAL A 133 -11.45 2.43 -9.21
N ALA A 134 -10.23 2.60 -8.73
CA ALA A 134 -9.23 3.41 -9.40
C ALA A 134 -8.57 2.60 -10.55
N GLU A 135 -8.54 3.17 -11.74
CA GLU A 135 -7.94 2.57 -12.94
C GLU A 135 -6.40 2.65 -12.90
N GLU A 136 -5.85 3.76 -12.39
CA GLU A 136 -4.42 3.95 -12.24
C GLU A 136 -3.86 3.12 -11.07
N LEU A 137 -2.95 2.19 -11.39
CA LEU A 137 -2.24 1.34 -10.43
C LEU A 137 -0.99 2.05 -9.90
N GLU A 138 -0.73 1.95 -8.59
CA GLU A 138 0.53 2.41 -8.00
C GLU A 138 1.53 1.24 -7.96
N CYS A 139 2.32 1.11 -9.01
CA CYS A 139 3.41 0.14 -9.07
C CYS A 139 4.69 0.68 -8.40
N PRO A 140 5.45 -0.13 -7.66
CA PRO A 140 6.76 0.28 -7.18
C PRO A 140 7.68 0.55 -8.38
N SER A 141 8.14 1.80 -8.51
CA SER A 141 9.20 2.14 -9.46
C SER A 141 10.46 1.35 -9.09
N GLY A 142 11.05 0.64 -10.04
CA GLY A 142 12.33 -0.01 -9.82
C GLY A 142 13.40 0.99 -9.34
N PRO A 143 14.45 0.53 -8.63
CA PRO A 143 15.52 1.42 -8.19
C PRO A 143 16.14 2.13 -9.39
N ASP A 144 16.36 3.44 -9.28
CA ASP A 144 17.00 4.22 -10.34
C ASP A 144 18.46 3.74 -10.51
N ILE A 145 18.75 3.12 -11.67
CA ILE A 145 20.03 2.47 -11.97
C ILE A 145 21.10 3.50 -12.34
N ILE A 146 20.69 4.68 -12.84
CA ILE A 146 21.58 5.73 -13.35
C ILE A 146 22.63 6.18 -12.30
N PRO A 147 22.27 6.53 -11.05
CA PRO A 147 23.25 6.96 -10.05
C PRO A 147 24.25 5.86 -9.67
N ILE A 148 23.82 4.60 -9.65
CA ILE A 148 24.68 3.45 -9.35
C ILE A 148 25.74 3.30 -10.42
N VAL A 149 25.34 3.34 -11.70
CA VAL A 149 26.28 3.21 -12.83
C VAL A 149 27.23 4.40 -12.88
N ALA A 150 26.74 5.62 -12.70
CA ALA A 150 27.57 6.82 -12.68
C ALA A 150 28.63 6.77 -11.57
N GLY A 151 28.25 6.30 -10.37
CA GLY A 151 29.17 6.15 -9.24
C GLY A 151 30.29 5.14 -9.52
N VAL A 152 29.95 3.97 -10.08
CA VAL A 152 30.95 2.93 -10.40
C VAL A 152 31.95 3.41 -11.45
N VAL A 153 31.47 4.05 -12.53
CA VAL A 153 32.34 4.56 -13.59
C VAL A 153 33.29 5.63 -13.06
N ALA A 154 32.79 6.59 -12.27
CA ALA A 154 33.61 7.62 -11.67
C ALA A 154 34.69 7.02 -10.74
N GLY A 155 34.32 6.00 -9.95
CA GLY A 155 35.26 5.29 -9.08
C GLY A 155 36.41 4.62 -9.84
N ILE A 156 36.11 3.89 -10.92
CA ILE A 156 37.13 3.21 -11.73
C ILE A 156 38.09 4.23 -12.36
N VAL A 157 37.57 5.33 -12.89
CA VAL A 157 38.38 6.39 -13.52
C VAL A 157 39.31 7.04 -12.49
N LEU A 158 38.82 7.34 -11.28
CA LEU A 158 39.63 7.94 -10.21
C LEU A 158 40.74 6.99 -9.74
N ILE A 159 40.43 5.70 -9.56
CA ILE A 159 41.44 4.69 -9.18
C ILE A 159 42.49 4.56 -10.29
N GLY A 160 42.08 4.53 -11.55
CA GLY A 160 43.00 4.49 -12.69
C GLY A 160 43.94 5.70 -12.72
N LEU A 161 43.41 6.91 -12.53
CA LEU A 161 44.21 8.12 -12.46
C LEU A 161 45.20 8.10 -11.28
N ALA A 162 44.76 7.64 -10.11
CA ALA A 162 45.63 7.52 -8.93
C ALA A 162 46.79 6.55 -9.19
N LEU A 163 46.52 5.37 -9.78
CA LEU A 163 47.55 4.41 -10.14
C LEU A 163 48.53 4.96 -11.18
N LEU A 164 48.05 5.68 -12.19
CA LEU A 164 48.90 6.34 -13.18
C LEU A 164 49.78 7.42 -12.56
N LEU A 165 49.26 8.23 -11.63
CA LEU A 165 50.03 9.24 -10.91
C LEU A 165 51.10 8.61 -10.02
N ILE A 166 50.76 7.55 -9.28
CA ILE A 166 51.73 6.81 -8.45
C ILE A 166 52.82 6.20 -9.33
N TRP A 167 52.46 5.54 -10.43
CA TRP A 167 53.43 4.95 -11.36
C TRP A 167 54.34 6.02 -11.95
N LYS A 168 53.78 7.17 -12.36
CA LYS A 168 54.56 8.30 -12.89
C LYS A 168 55.53 8.87 -11.85
N LEU A 169 55.10 9.01 -10.59
CA LEU A 169 55.97 9.47 -9.49
C LEU A 169 57.11 8.47 -9.23
N LEU A 170 56.81 7.17 -9.19
CA LEU A 170 57.83 6.12 -9.01
C LEU A 170 58.84 6.11 -10.17
N MET A 171 58.37 6.22 -11.41
CA MET A 171 59.22 6.34 -12.60
C MET A 171 60.14 7.56 -12.52
N ILE A 172 59.60 8.74 -12.19
CA ILE A 172 60.39 9.98 -12.08
C ILE A 172 61.46 9.86 -10.99
N ILE A 173 61.13 9.26 -9.84
CA ILE A 173 62.09 9.05 -8.75
C ILE A 173 63.20 8.08 -9.19
N HIS A 174 62.85 6.98 -9.84
CA HIS A 174 63.82 6.01 -10.33
C HIS A 174 64.76 6.64 -11.38
N ASP A 175 64.20 7.35 -12.35
CA ASP A 175 64.94 8.04 -13.40
C ASP A 175 65.89 9.11 -12.83
N ARG A 176 65.43 9.94 -11.88
CA ARG A 176 66.30 10.91 -11.18
C ARG A 176 67.41 10.23 -10.38
N ARG A 177 67.14 9.07 -9.78
CA ARG A 177 68.14 8.33 -8.99
C ARG A 177 69.22 7.73 -9.87
N GLU A 178 68.83 7.14 -11.00
CA GLU A 178 69.77 6.62 -12.00
C GLU A 178 70.57 7.76 -12.65
N PHE A 179 69.93 8.89 -12.99
CA PHE A 179 70.62 10.05 -13.53
C PHE A 179 71.70 10.59 -12.57
N ALA A 180 71.38 10.73 -11.27
CA ALA A 180 72.35 11.18 -10.26
C ALA A 180 73.52 10.19 -10.08
N LYS A 181 73.26 8.89 -10.22
CA LYS A 181 74.30 7.86 -10.17
C LYS A 181 75.22 7.96 -11.39
N PHE A 182 74.65 8.14 -12.59
CA PHE A 182 75.39 8.29 -13.83
C PHE A 182 76.31 9.52 -13.83
N GLU A 183 75.83 10.69 -13.37
CA GLU A 183 76.68 11.89 -13.24
C GLU A 183 77.87 11.68 -12.29
N LYS A 184 77.66 10.98 -11.17
CA LYS A 184 78.73 10.66 -10.23
C LYS A 184 79.77 9.72 -10.83
N GLU A 185 79.37 8.73 -11.62
CA GLU A 185 80.28 7.83 -12.33
C GLU A 185 81.09 8.60 -13.40
N LYS A 186 80.45 9.51 -14.14
CA LYS A 186 81.11 10.36 -15.14
C LYS A 186 82.17 11.29 -14.54
N MET A 187 81.93 11.88 -13.36
CA MET A 187 82.89 12.76 -12.67
C MET A 187 84.11 12.00 -12.12
N ASN A 188 83.97 10.70 -11.85
CA ASN A 188 85.05 9.86 -11.31
C ASN A 188 85.85 9.11 -12.39
N ALA A 189 85.46 9.22 -13.66
CA ALA A 189 86.19 8.62 -14.76
C ALA A 189 87.50 9.39 -15.01
N LYS A 190 88.64 8.77 -14.68
CA LYS A 190 89.96 9.21 -15.14
C LYS A 190 90.19 8.71 -16.57
N TRP A 191 90.58 9.61 -17.46
CA TRP A 191 91.02 9.30 -18.82
C TRP A 191 92.54 9.18 -18.81
N ASP A 192 93.09 8.00 -19.11
CA ASP A 192 94.52 7.87 -19.44
C ASP A 192 94.75 8.43 -20.85
N THR A 193 95.83 9.21 -21.02
CA THR A 193 96.21 9.88 -22.28
C THR A 193 97.20 9.01 -23.06
#